data_AF-A0A3S1HJN3-F1
#
_entry.id   AF-A0A3S1HJN3-F1
#
_cell.length_a   1.000
_cell.length_b   1.000
_cell.length_c   1.000
_cell.angle_alpha   90.00
_cell.angle_beta   90.00
_cell.angle_gamma   90.00
#
_symmetry.space_group_name_H-M   'P 1'
#
loop_
_entity.id
_entity.type
_entity.pdbx_description
1 polymer ?
#
loop_
_entity_poly.entity_id
_entity_poly.type
_entity_poly.pdbx_seq_one_letter_code
_entity_poly.pdbx_strand_id
1 'polypeptide(L)'
;MSPLPETVPFFSQWETPDMTLDVLADGADVALRRDPLWRGSGAETLDEYAVWAANICGMACLKMILASRGEIVPTIELARRCTLYGGYVVNEGSIKGLIYAPFVSFVKEVFGLRAEVVTNVAMAEIPAIMQRTRFFIASVSSSIRWPEREPPSKGGHL
;
A
#
# COMPACT_ATOMS: atom_id res chain seq x y z
N MET A 1 -22.42 -2.98 13.36
CA MET A 1 -21.46 -2.00 13.91
C MET A 1 -20.17 -2.12 13.12
N SER A 2 -19.77 -1.05 12.42
CA SER A 2 -18.42 -0.96 11.85
C SER A 2 -17.41 -0.93 13.01
N PRO A 3 -16.28 -1.65 12.92
CA PRO A 3 -15.29 -1.65 14.00
C PRO A 3 -14.76 -0.23 14.25
N LEU A 4 -14.43 0.06 15.51
CA LEU A 4 -13.74 1.30 15.88
C LEU A 4 -12.35 1.32 15.22
N PRO A 5 -11.83 2.51 14.83
CA PRO A 5 -10.53 2.67 14.18
C PRO A 5 -9.36 1.98 14.90
N GLU A 6 -9.45 1.80 16.22
CA GLU A 6 -8.43 1.20 17.09
C GLU A 6 -8.16 -0.30 16.85
N THR A 7 -8.89 -0.96 15.94
CA THR A 7 -8.77 -2.42 15.72
C THR A 7 -7.90 -2.85 14.54
N VAL A 8 -7.48 -1.92 13.68
CA VAL A 8 -6.63 -2.26 12.52
C VAL A 8 -5.17 -1.99 12.87
N PRO A 9 -4.30 -3.01 12.90
CA PRO A 9 -2.89 -2.81 13.19
C PRO A 9 -2.23 -1.99 12.08
N PHE A 10 -1.34 -1.08 12.46
CA PHE A 10 -0.59 -0.28 11.51
C PHE A 10 0.64 -1.05 11.01
N PHE A 11 0.81 -1.08 9.69
CA PHE A 11 2.04 -1.51 9.02
C PHE A 11 2.42 -0.44 8.00
N SER A 12 3.63 0.07 8.11
CA SER A 12 4.19 0.98 7.12
C SER A 12 4.55 0.20 5.84
N GLN A 13 4.53 0.89 4.68
CA GLN A 13 5.05 0.33 3.44
C GLN A 13 6.56 0.07 3.50
N TRP A 14 7.21 0.74 4.44
CA TRP A 14 8.58 0.47 4.87
C TRP A 14 8.49 -0.33 6.16
N GLU A 15 9.30 -1.36 6.33
CA GLU A 15 9.16 -2.23 7.50
C GLU A 15 9.44 -1.48 8.81
N THR A 16 10.29 -0.45 8.78
CA THR A 16 10.41 0.50 9.89
C THR A 16 9.38 1.64 9.76
N PRO A 17 8.47 1.84 10.74
CA PRO A 17 7.44 2.88 10.70
C PRO A 17 7.97 4.31 10.52
N ASP A 18 9.13 4.61 11.10
CA ASP A 18 9.67 5.97 11.22
C ASP A 18 10.55 6.40 10.03
N MET A 19 10.57 5.64 8.93
CA MET A 19 11.40 5.93 7.75
C MET A 19 11.00 7.21 6.98
N THR A 20 9.88 7.86 7.32
CA THR A 20 9.36 9.02 6.59
C THR A 20 10.36 10.17 6.50
N LEU A 21 11.00 10.53 7.61
CA LEU A 21 11.93 11.66 7.63
C LEU A 21 13.19 11.36 6.83
N ASP A 22 13.74 10.16 6.98
CA ASP A 22 14.92 9.72 6.22
C ASP A 22 14.64 9.69 4.71
N VAL A 23 13.47 9.19 4.30
CA VAL A 23 13.07 9.15 2.88
C VAL A 23 12.86 10.56 2.32
N LEU A 24 12.32 11.50 3.11
CA LEU A 24 12.17 12.89 2.69
C LEU A 24 13.52 13.63 2.60
N ALA A 25 14.46 13.32 3.49
CA ALA A 25 15.77 13.96 3.54
C ALA A 25 16.71 13.42 2.45
N ASP A 26 16.82 12.10 2.32
CA ASP A 26 17.84 11.44 1.51
C ASP A 26 17.29 10.82 0.21
N GLY A 27 15.98 10.76 0.06
CA GLY A 27 15.30 10.05 -1.02
C GLY A 27 15.17 8.55 -0.74
N ALA A 28 14.16 7.93 -1.37
CA ALA A 28 13.79 6.53 -1.10
C ALA A 28 14.91 5.52 -1.42
N ASP A 29 15.64 5.70 -2.52
CA ASP A 29 16.72 4.76 -2.92
C ASP A 29 17.85 4.69 -1.89
N VAL A 30 18.17 5.81 -1.23
CA VAL A 30 19.24 5.89 -0.23
C VAL A 30 18.72 5.47 1.14
N ALA A 31 17.60 6.04 1.59
CA ALA A 31 17.07 5.83 2.92
C ALA A 31 16.66 4.36 3.16
N LEU A 32 15.98 3.73 2.21
CA LEU A 32 15.43 2.37 2.39
C LEU A 32 16.52 1.30 2.47
N ARG A 33 17.72 1.57 1.97
CA ARG A 33 18.89 0.70 2.15
C ARG A 33 19.37 0.66 3.61
N ARG A 34 18.93 1.58 4.45
CA ARG A 34 19.27 1.64 5.87
C ARG A 34 18.12 1.21 6.77
N ASP A 35 16.98 0.78 6.21
CA ASP A 35 15.85 0.30 7.00
C ASP A 35 16.26 -0.96 7.79
N PRO A 36 16.32 -0.93 9.12
CA PRO A 36 16.81 -2.05 9.92
C PRO A 36 15.89 -3.27 9.88
N LEU A 37 14.60 -3.08 9.56
CA LEU A 37 13.57 -4.11 9.60
C LEU A 37 13.25 -4.68 8.21
N TRP A 38 14.01 -4.30 7.16
CA TRP A 38 13.73 -4.67 5.77
C TRP A 38 13.43 -6.16 5.56
N ARG A 39 14.06 -7.07 6.32
CA ARG A 39 13.84 -8.52 6.21
C ARG A 39 12.40 -8.94 6.53
N GLY A 40 11.69 -8.17 7.35
CA GLY A 40 10.27 -8.40 7.68
C GLY A 40 9.34 -8.30 6.46
N SER A 41 9.80 -7.66 5.39
CA SER A 41 9.05 -7.53 4.14
C SER A 41 8.96 -8.84 3.35
N GLY A 42 9.85 -9.79 3.63
CA GLY A 42 10.01 -11.02 2.85
C GLY A 42 10.86 -10.85 1.59
N ALA A 43 11.60 -9.74 1.46
CA ALA A 43 12.68 -9.62 0.48
C ALA A 43 13.83 -10.58 0.79
N GLU A 44 14.45 -11.09 -0.27
CA GLU A 44 15.64 -11.93 -0.24
C GLU A 44 16.91 -11.08 -0.10
N THR A 45 16.90 -9.89 -0.69
CA THR A 45 18.03 -8.96 -0.67
C THR A 45 17.61 -7.54 -0.32
N LEU A 46 18.56 -6.75 0.15
CA LEU A 46 18.33 -5.32 0.42
C LEU A 46 18.03 -4.54 -0.87
N ASP A 47 18.61 -4.95 -2.00
CA ASP A 47 18.32 -4.37 -3.31
C ASP A 47 16.88 -4.62 -3.73
N GLU A 48 16.39 -5.86 -3.57
CA GLU A 48 14.98 -6.19 -3.80
C GLU A 48 14.08 -5.34 -2.90
N TYR A 49 14.42 -5.22 -1.60
CA TYR A 49 13.66 -4.40 -0.68
C TYR A 49 13.58 -2.95 -1.15
N ALA A 50 14.70 -2.30 -1.46
CA ALA A 50 14.73 -0.90 -1.85
C ALA A 50 13.86 -0.63 -3.10
N VAL A 51 13.86 -1.54 -4.08
CA VAL A 51 13.06 -1.42 -5.31
C VAL A 51 11.56 -1.57 -5.00
N TRP A 52 11.17 -2.57 -4.21
CA TRP A 52 9.77 -2.82 -3.91
C TRP A 52 9.19 -1.83 -2.89
N ALA A 53 9.94 -1.48 -1.85
CA ALA A 53 9.47 -0.69 -0.72
C ALA A 53 8.97 0.72 -1.12
N ALA A 54 9.42 1.26 -2.26
CA ALA A 54 8.87 2.50 -2.83
C ALA A 54 7.48 2.35 -3.48
N ASN A 55 7.07 1.12 -3.84
CA ASN A 55 5.94 0.84 -4.73
C ASN A 55 4.83 -0.03 -4.08
N ILE A 56 5.00 -0.46 -2.84
CA ILE A 56 4.12 -1.45 -2.16
C ILE A 56 3.13 -0.87 -1.15
N CYS A 57 2.86 0.44 -1.18
CA CYS A 57 1.86 1.09 -0.30
C CYS A 57 0.52 0.33 -0.27
N GLY A 58 0.01 -0.08 -1.43
CA GLY A 58 -1.23 -0.86 -1.51
C GLY A 58 -1.15 -2.25 -0.88
N MET A 59 0.03 -2.90 -0.89
CA MET A 59 0.22 -4.17 -0.19
C MET A 59 0.32 -3.97 1.32
N ALA A 60 0.87 -2.84 1.78
CA ALA A 60 0.82 -2.48 3.20
C ALA A 60 -0.64 -2.30 3.66
N CYS A 61 -1.49 -1.64 2.87
CA CYS A 61 -2.93 -1.57 3.13
C CYS A 61 -3.57 -2.96 3.21
N LEU A 62 -3.24 -3.86 2.26
CA LEU A 62 -3.73 -5.24 2.30
C LEU A 62 -3.24 -5.98 3.55
N LYS A 63 -1.96 -5.87 3.92
CA LYS A 63 -1.39 -6.46 5.13
C LYS A 63 -2.13 -6.03 6.39
N MET A 64 -2.46 -4.73 6.52
CA MET A 64 -3.27 -4.22 7.64
C MET A 64 -4.68 -4.83 7.66
N ILE A 65 -5.33 -4.95 6.49
CA ILE A 65 -6.65 -5.59 6.37
C ILE A 65 -6.60 -7.06 6.78
N LEU A 66 -5.60 -7.82 6.28
CA LEU A 66 -5.44 -9.24 6.62
C LEU A 66 -5.10 -9.43 8.10
N ALA A 67 -4.25 -8.58 8.65
CA ALA A 67 -3.86 -8.66 10.06
C ALA A 67 -5.04 -8.40 10.99
N SER A 68 -5.96 -7.49 10.62
CA SER A 68 -7.23 -7.29 11.36
C SER A 68 -8.16 -8.52 11.32
N ARG A 69 -7.88 -9.50 10.45
CA ARG A 69 -8.57 -10.80 10.34
C ARG A 69 -7.75 -11.95 10.96
N GLY A 70 -6.60 -11.66 11.58
CA GLY A 70 -5.74 -12.66 12.21
C GLY A 70 -4.69 -13.29 11.28
N GLU A 71 -4.47 -12.75 10.08
CA GLU A 71 -3.48 -13.26 9.11
C GLU A 71 -2.40 -12.20 8.83
N ILE A 72 -1.13 -12.54 9.00
CA ILE A 72 0.00 -11.65 8.66
C ILE A 72 0.79 -12.29 7.53
N VAL A 73 0.93 -11.57 6.42
CA VAL A 73 1.75 -11.96 5.28
C VAL A 73 2.80 -10.88 5.02
N PRO A 74 4.08 -11.23 4.77
CA PRO A 74 5.12 -10.28 4.40
C PRO A 74 4.73 -9.42 3.18
N THR A 75 5.08 -8.14 3.21
CA THR A 75 4.56 -7.14 2.25
C THR A 75 5.04 -7.39 0.82
N ILE A 76 6.29 -7.79 0.63
CA ILE A 76 6.85 -8.12 -0.69
C ILE A 76 6.36 -9.49 -1.16
N GLU A 77 6.06 -10.41 -0.26
CA GLU A 77 5.39 -11.65 -0.63
C GLU A 77 3.99 -11.39 -1.22
N LEU A 78 3.20 -10.51 -0.59
CA LEU A 78 1.93 -10.06 -1.15
C LEU A 78 2.11 -9.42 -2.53
N ALA A 79 3.15 -8.59 -2.70
CA ALA A 79 3.45 -7.95 -3.98
C ALA A 79 3.80 -8.96 -5.08
N ARG A 80 4.66 -9.94 -4.78
CA ARG A 80 5.01 -11.04 -5.70
C ARG A 80 3.77 -11.84 -6.11
N ARG A 81 2.93 -12.24 -5.16
CA ARG A 81 1.67 -12.96 -5.45
C ARG A 81 0.73 -12.10 -6.30
N CYS A 82 0.57 -10.82 -5.97
CA CYS A 82 -0.27 -9.89 -6.74
C CYS A 82 0.27 -9.66 -8.17
N THR A 83 1.58 -9.73 -8.36
CA THR A 83 2.23 -9.60 -9.68
C THR A 83 1.80 -10.74 -10.61
N LEU A 84 1.61 -11.95 -10.10
CA LEU A 84 1.10 -13.11 -10.89
C LEU A 84 -0.31 -12.87 -11.45
N TYR A 85 -1.07 -11.97 -10.83
CA TYR A 85 -2.40 -11.55 -11.29
C TYR A 85 -2.35 -10.34 -12.25
N GLY A 86 -1.17 -9.77 -12.49
CA GLY A 86 -1.00 -8.51 -13.22
C GLY A 86 -1.19 -7.25 -12.37
N GLY A 87 -1.16 -7.38 -11.03
CA GLY A 87 -1.27 -6.23 -10.11
C GLY A 87 -0.06 -5.31 -10.10
N TYR A 88 1.08 -5.80 -10.56
CA TYR A 88 2.29 -5.01 -10.77
C TYR A 88 2.90 -5.35 -12.12
N VAL A 89 3.55 -4.36 -12.73
CA VAL A 89 4.41 -4.55 -13.91
C VAL A 89 5.83 -4.18 -13.50
N VAL A 90 6.69 -5.19 -13.45
CA VAL A 90 8.11 -5.04 -13.12
C VAL A 90 8.89 -4.93 -14.44
N ASN A 91 9.62 -3.83 -14.61
CA ASN A 91 10.60 -3.65 -15.67
C ASN A 91 11.99 -3.54 -15.04
N GLU A 92 13.06 -3.60 -15.84
CA GLU A 92 14.44 -3.43 -15.37
C GLU A 92 14.59 -2.12 -14.56
N GLY A 93 14.64 -2.25 -13.23
CA GLY A 93 14.81 -1.14 -12.29
C GLY A 93 13.56 -0.30 -11.99
N SER A 94 12.36 -0.64 -12.47
CA SER A 94 11.14 0.10 -12.11
C SER A 94 9.90 -0.78 -11.97
N ILE A 95 9.04 -0.40 -11.04
CA ILE A 95 7.75 -1.05 -10.81
C ILE A 95 6.67 -0.02 -11.10
N LYS A 96 5.74 -0.34 -12.00
CA LYS A 96 4.52 0.47 -12.12
C LYS A 96 3.66 0.18 -10.90
N GLY A 97 3.22 1.25 -10.23
CA GLY A 97 2.37 1.16 -9.04
C GLY A 97 1.13 0.28 -9.23
N LEU A 98 0.51 -0.10 -8.11
CA LEU A 98 -0.55 -1.11 -8.07
C LEU A 98 -1.66 -0.87 -9.11
N ILE A 99 -1.93 -1.89 -9.94
CA ILE A 99 -3.03 -1.88 -10.92
C ILE A 99 -4.28 -2.42 -10.26
N TYR A 100 -5.32 -1.59 -10.15
CA TYR A 100 -6.46 -1.84 -9.26
C TYR A 100 -7.38 -3.00 -9.68
N ALA A 101 -7.67 -3.15 -10.97
CA ALA A 101 -8.56 -4.24 -11.42
C ALA A 101 -7.94 -5.63 -11.17
N PRO A 102 -6.67 -5.89 -11.57
CA PRO A 102 -5.94 -7.09 -11.17
C PRO A 102 -5.85 -7.29 -9.65
N PHE A 103 -5.63 -6.22 -8.88
CA PHE A 103 -5.62 -6.28 -7.42
C PHE A 103 -6.94 -6.79 -6.85
N VAL A 104 -8.08 -6.32 -7.37
CA VAL A 104 -9.41 -6.78 -6.95
C VAL A 104 -9.60 -8.27 -7.23
N SER A 105 -9.17 -8.76 -8.41
CA SER A 105 -9.19 -10.19 -8.71
C SER A 105 -8.32 -10.99 -7.75
N PHE A 106 -7.10 -10.52 -7.49
CA PHE A 106 -6.16 -11.14 -6.55
C PHE A 106 -6.74 -11.28 -5.14
N VAL A 107 -7.26 -10.20 -4.55
CA VAL A 107 -7.77 -10.26 -3.17
C VAL A 107 -9.03 -11.12 -3.04
N LYS A 108 -9.83 -11.20 -4.12
CA LYS A 108 -11.00 -12.08 -4.17
C LYS A 108 -10.61 -13.54 -4.21
N GLU A 109 -9.71 -13.92 -5.11
CA GLU A 109 -9.35 -15.32 -5.32
C GLU A 109 -8.46 -15.87 -4.20
N VAL A 110 -7.50 -15.09 -3.71
CA VAL A 110 -6.51 -15.57 -2.74
C VAL A 110 -6.99 -15.44 -1.30
N PHE A 111 -7.74 -14.39 -0.97
CA PHE A 111 -8.12 -14.08 0.42
C PHE A 111 -9.63 -14.05 0.67
N GLY A 112 -10.44 -14.35 -0.36
CA GLY A 112 -11.90 -14.34 -0.28
C GLY A 112 -12.51 -12.95 -0.05
N LEU A 113 -11.78 -11.88 -0.34
CA LEU A 113 -12.24 -10.51 -0.12
C LEU A 113 -13.16 -10.04 -1.25
N ARG A 114 -14.29 -9.42 -0.89
CA ARG A 114 -15.12 -8.69 -1.86
C ARG A 114 -14.62 -7.24 -1.93
N ALA A 115 -14.14 -6.83 -3.09
CA ALA A 115 -13.64 -5.48 -3.33
C ALA A 115 -14.17 -4.95 -4.66
N GLU A 116 -14.27 -3.62 -4.76
CA GLU A 116 -14.62 -2.91 -5.98
C GLU A 116 -13.65 -1.73 -6.17
N VAL A 117 -13.36 -1.38 -7.43
CA VAL A 117 -12.62 -0.16 -7.76
C VAL A 117 -13.64 0.91 -8.07
N VAL A 118 -13.58 2.03 -7.36
CA VAL A 118 -14.39 3.22 -7.65
C VAL A 118 -13.46 4.37 -7.99
N THR A 119 -13.65 4.97 -9.16
CA THR A 119 -12.86 6.12 -9.63
C THR A 119 -13.74 7.37 -9.67
N ASN A 120 -13.11 8.55 -9.68
CA ASN A 120 -13.81 9.84 -9.74
C ASN A 120 -14.81 10.07 -8.59
N VAL A 121 -14.50 9.55 -7.40
CA VAL A 121 -15.30 9.74 -6.19
C VAL A 121 -15.18 11.20 -5.71
N ALA A 122 -16.31 11.88 -5.54
CA ALA A 122 -16.32 13.19 -4.91
C ALA A 122 -16.13 13.06 -3.39
N MET A 123 -15.47 14.03 -2.76
CA MET A 123 -15.22 14.03 -1.30
C MET A 123 -16.51 13.86 -0.49
N ALA A 124 -17.62 14.45 -0.93
CA ALA A 124 -18.92 14.35 -0.27
C ALA A 124 -19.53 12.94 -0.30
N GLU A 125 -19.08 12.06 -1.21
CA GLU A 125 -19.58 10.68 -1.34
C GLU A 125 -18.84 9.70 -0.42
N ILE A 126 -17.62 10.03 0.00
CA ILE A 126 -16.76 9.17 0.82
C ILE A 126 -17.46 8.67 2.10
N PRO A 127 -18.15 9.52 2.90
CA PRO A 127 -18.85 9.05 4.10
C PRO A 127 -19.89 7.96 3.80
N ALA A 128 -20.63 8.08 2.71
CA ALA A 128 -21.62 7.08 2.31
C ALA A 128 -20.96 5.75 1.87
N ILE A 129 -19.81 5.83 1.20
CA ILE A 129 -19.01 4.64 0.84
C ILE A 129 -18.50 3.94 2.12
N MET A 130 -17.96 4.69 3.06
CA MET A 130 -17.44 4.15 4.32
C MET A 130 -18.53 3.52 5.21
N GLN A 131 -19.79 3.92 5.06
CA GLN A 131 -20.91 3.29 5.78
C GLN A 131 -21.29 1.91 5.23
N ARG A 132 -21.03 1.65 3.94
CA ARG A 132 -21.38 0.38 3.27
C ARG A 132 -20.21 -0.60 3.17
N THR A 133 -18.98 -0.16 3.45
CA THR A 133 -17.79 -1.01 3.42
C THR A 133 -17.14 -1.12 4.80
N ARG A 134 -16.48 -2.26 5.04
CA ARG A 134 -15.68 -2.44 6.26
C ARG A 134 -14.32 -1.75 6.18
N PHE A 135 -13.75 -1.70 4.98
CA PHE A 135 -12.46 -1.10 4.70
C PHE A 135 -12.57 -0.18 3.48
N PHE A 136 -11.74 0.84 3.44
CA PHE A 136 -11.63 1.79 2.34
C PHE A 136 -10.14 2.09 2.12
N ILE A 137 -9.64 1.83 0.92
CA ILE A 137 -8.28 2.18 0.51
C ILE A 137 -8.38 3.33 -0.49
N ALA A 138 -7.69 4.43 -0.23
CA ALA A 138 -7.74 5.62 -1.07
C ALA A 138 -6.39 5.83 -1.74
N SER A 139 -6.37 5.93 -3.08
CA SER A 139 -5.16 6.40 -3.76
C SER A 139 -5.11 7.93 -3.72
N VAL A 140 -4.06 8.47 -3.13
CA VAL A 140 -3.87 9.89 -2.91
C VAL A 140 -2.50 10.35 -3.40
N SER A 141 -2.32 11.66 -3.58
CA SER A 141 -0.98 12.23 -3.77
C SER A 141 -0.24 12.25 -2.44
N SER A 142 1.08 12.02 -2.48
CA SER A 142 1.94 12.21 -1.31
C SER A 142 1.88 13.64 -0.76
N SER A 143 1.44 14.61 -1.57
CA SER A 143 1.23 16.01 -1.19
C SER A 143 0.10 16.22 -0.17
N ILE A 144 -0.73 15.20 0.12
CA ILE A 144 -1.79 15.27 1.14
C ILE A 144 -1.27 15.65 2.53
N ARG A 145 0.03 15.49 2.78
CA ARG A 145 0.74 15.94 3.98
C ARG A 145 0.75 17.46 4.17
N TRP A 146 0.52 18.22 3.09
CA TRP A 146 0.49 19.68 3.04
C TRP A 146 -0.86 20.15 2.48
N PRO A 147 -1.90 20.25 3.32
CA PRO A 147 -3.26 20.60 2.90
C PRO A 147 -3.36 21.93 2.15
N GLU A 148 -2.42 22.84 2.38
CA GLU A 148 -2.33 24.15 1.75
C GLU A 148 -1.76 24.12 0.33
N ARG A 149 -1.26 22.97 -0.15
CA ARG A 149 -0.62 22.83 -1.47
C ARG A 149 -1.52 22.09 -2.43
N GLU A 150 -1.59 22.60 -3.66
CA GLU A 150 -2.22 21.87 -4.75
C GLU A 150 -1.29 20.72 -5.22
N PRO A 151 -1.78 19.47 -5.31
CA PRO A 151 -0.94 18.35 -5.71
C PRO A 151 -0.57 18.47 -7.21
N PRO A 152 0.69 18.15 -7.58
CA PRO A 152 1.13 18.23 -8.98
C PRO A 152 0.50 17.14 -9.86
N SER A 153 -0.05 16.07 -9.27
CA SER A 153 -0.68 14.95 -9.96
C SER A 153 -1.71 14.24 -9.08
N LYS A 154 -2.61 13.46 -9.69
CA LYS A 154 -3.53 12.56 -8.98
C LYS A 154 -2.82 11.25 -8.65
N GLY A 155 -3.02 10.75 -7.43
CA GLY A 155 -2.47 9.48 -6.97
C GLY A 155 -0.95 9.52 -6.72
N GLY A 156 -0.31 8.35 -6.75
CA GLY A 156 1.13 8.19 -6.46
C GLY A 156 1.42 7.66 -5.05
N HIS A 157 0.39 7.49 -4.22
CA HIS A 157 0.43 6.85 -2.91
C HIS A 157 -0.93 6.17 -2.63
N LEU A 158 -0.95 5.23 -1.69
CA LEU A 158 -2.14 4.58 -1.13
C LEU A 158 -2.06 4.66 0.39
#